data_AF-X1VFP3-F1
#
_entry.id   AF-X1VFP3-F1
#
_cell.length_a   1.000
_cell.length_b   1.000
_cell.length_c   1.000
_cell.angle_alpha   90.00
_cell.angle_beta   90.00
_cell.angle_gamma   90.00
#
_symmetry.space_group_name_H-M   'P 1'
#
loop_
_entity.id
_entity.type
_entity.pdbx_description
1 polymer ?
#
loop_
_entity_poly.entity_id
_entity_poly.type
_entity_poly.pdbx_seq_one_letter_code
_entity_poly.pdbx_strand_id
1 'polypeptide(L)'
;ESVPYKDNGYYYYTRYEEEKEYPLRCRKKESLDAAEEIMLDVNEMAEGYDYFSVAGLNVSPDNKILAYGVDTVSRRRYTIYFKDMTTGELLGDEISNTSGGVAWANDNKTVFYTKKDKVTLRSERIMKHVLGMNTSDDKEIFFEADETFSTFVYKTKSKKYLIIGSSHILSDEYRFLDAGNPYGEFQIIQPREKDLEYSVDHYGDHFYIRTNYDEAKNFKLMKTPVDNTTKENWVDIIPHRDDVLLEGFEIFKNY
;
A
#
# COMPACT_ATOMS: atom_id res chain seq x y z
N GLU A 1 -7.17 15.18 -17.69
CA GLU A 1 -7.68 14.50 -16.47
C GLU A 1 -7.50 13.00 -16.63
N SER A 2 -7.25 12.27 -15.54
CA SER A 2 -7.23 10.80 -15.53
C SER A 2 -8.65 10.22 -15.45
N VAL A 3 -8.82 8.93 -15.73
CA VAL A 3 -10.08 8.23 -15.46
C VAL A 3 -10.30 8.18 -13.92
N PRO A 4 -11.43 8.67 -13.39
CA PRO A 4 -11.68 8.64 -11.95
C PRO A 4 -11.95 7.23 -11.43
N TYR A 5 -11.53 6.93 -10.19
CA TYR A 5 -11.86 5.69 -9.50
C TYR A 5 -12.59 5.96 -8.19
N LYS A 6 -13.52 5.07 -7.81
CA LYS A 6 -14.30 5.20 -6.58
C LYS A 6 -13.67 4.42 -5.43
N ASP A 7 -13.38 5.08 -4.32
CA ASP A 7 -12.98 4.45 -3.06
C ASP A 7 -13.61 5.18 -1.88
N ASN A 8 -14.09 4.42 -0.89
CA ASN A 8 -14.63 4.93 0.38
C ASN A 8 -15.59 6.13 0.28
N GLY A 9 -16.49 6.14 -0.72
CA GLY A 9 -17.46 7.21 -0.92
C GLY A 9 -16.96 8.43 -1.71
N TYR A 10 -15.75 8.39 -2.25
CA TYR A 10 -15.17 9.46 -3.06
C TYR A 10 -14.73 8.94 -4.43
N TYR A 11 -14.81 9.81 -5.44
CA TYR A 11 -14.14 9.63 -6.73
C TYR A 11 -12.81 10.37 -6.71
N TYR A 12 -11.72 9.67 -6.94
CA TYR A 12 -10.37 10.21 -6.97
C TYR A 12 -9.86 10.29 -8.40
N TYR A 13 -9.15 11.37 -8.72
CA TYR A 13 -8.55 11.58 -10.03
C TYR A 13 -7.40 12.56 -9.97
N THR A 14 -6.67 12.67 -11.07
CA THR A 14 -5.58 13.62 -11.26
C THR A 14 -5.86 14.46 -12.50
N ARG A 15 -5.65 15.77 -12.39
CA ARG A 15 -5.74 16.68 -13.55
C ARG A 15 -4.52 17.59 -13.61
N TYR A 16 -4.29 18.14 -14.79
CA TYR A 16 -3.25 19.13 -15.06
C TYR A 16 -3.95 20.38 -15.55
N GLU A 17 -3.37 21.52 -15.21
CA GLU A 17 -3.80 22.81 -15.73
C GLU A 17 -2.89 23.21 -16.89
N GLU A 18 -3.40 24.06 -17.77
CA GLU A 18 -2.61 24.58 -18.89
C GLU A 18 -1.37 25.31 -18.34
N GLU A 19 -0.23 25.15 -19.00
CA GLU A 19 1.05 25.77 -18.62
C GLU A 19 1.61 25.36 -17.23
N LYS A 20 1.02 24.36 -16.57
CA LYS A 20 1.49 23.80 -15.29
C LYS A 20 2.16 22.44 -15.49
N GLU A 21 3.30 22.22 -14.85
CA GLU A 21 4.11 21.00 -15.00
C GLU A 21 3.71 19.89 -14.03
N TYR A 22 3.04 20.23 -12.92
CA TYR A 22 2.68 19.29 -11.87
C TYR A 22 1.16 19.06 -11.77
N PRO A 23 0.74 17.88 -11.30
CA PRO A 23 -0.67 17.54 -11.20
C PRO A 23 -1.36 18.21 -10.01
N LEU A 24 -2.66 18.42 -10.15
CA LEU A 24 -3.58 18.54 -9.03
C LEU A 24 -4.09 17.15 -8.65
N ARG A 25 -4.04 16.83 -7.35
CA ARG A 25 -4.61 15.59 -6.78
C ARG A 25 -5.98 15.91 -6.23
N CYS A 26 -7.02 15.35 -6.85
CA CYS A 26 -8.40 15.79 -6.64
C CYS A 26 -9.28 14.63 -6.18
N ARG A 27 -10.37 14.96 -5.48
CA ARG A 27 -11.46 14.04 -5.21
C ARG A 27 -12.82 14.73 -5.27
N LYS A 28 -13.88 13.96 -5.48
CA LYS A 28 -15.28 14.41 -5.43
C LYS A 28 -16.10 13.47 -4.56
N LYS A 29 -16.95 14.01 -3.70
CA LYS A 29 -17.75 13.20 -2.76
C LYS A 29 -18.96 12.58 -3.45
N GLU A 30 -19.12 11.27 -3.34
CA GLU A 30 -20.26 10.43 -3.74
C GLU A 30 -20.65 10.40 -5.23
N SER A 31 -20.45 11.48 -5.98
CA SER A 31 -20.81 11.66 -7.39
C SER A 31 -19.69 12.37 -8.18
N LEU A 32 -19.61 12.11 -9.49
CA LEU A 32 -18.73 12.82 -10.41
C LEU A 32 -19.18 14.27 -10.68
N ASP A 33 -20.44 14.58 -10.39
CA ASP A 33 -21.02 15.92 -10.51
C ASP A 33 -20.85 16.76 -9.23
N ALA A 34 -20.34 16.15 -8.15
CA ALA A 34 -20.09 16.87 -6.90
C ALA A 34 -18.95 17.88 -7.06
N ALA A 35 -18.91 18.85 -6.14
CA ALA A 35 -17.83 19.83 -6.07
C ALA A 35 -16.47 19.13 -5.92
N GLU A 36 -15.48 19.63 -6.65
CA GLU A 36 -14.10 19.16 -6.56
C GLU A 36 -13.46 19.62 -5.24
N GLU A 37 -12.76 18.68 -4.59
CA GLU A 37 -11.86 18.94 -3.48
C GLU A 37 -10.41 18.71 -3.99
N ILE A 38 -9.60 19.76 -4.01
CA ILE A 38 -8.16 19.66 -4.31
C ILE A 38 -7.45 19.21 -3.02
N MET A 39 -6.99 17.96 -3.00
CA MET A 39 -6.26 17.41 -1.87
C MET A 39 -4.85 17.99 -1.79
N LEU A 40 -4.15 18.04 -2.94
CA LEU A 40 -2.81 18.61 -3.09
C LEU A 40 -2.72 19.37 -4.42
N ASP A 41 -2.22 20.60 -4.36
CA ASP A 41 -1.69 21.31 -5.51
C ASP A 41 -0.18 21.09 -5.56
N VAL A 42 0.26 20.19 -6.44
CA VAL A 42 1.68 19.84 -6.52
C VAL A 42 2.50 20.96 -7.19
N ASN A 43 1.86 21.90 -7.90
CA ASN A 43 2.57 23.05 -8.47
C ASN A 43 3.00 24.01 -7.36
N GLU A 44 2.07 24.39 -6.46
CA GLU A 44 2.38 25.24 -5.31
C GLU A 44 3.43 24.60 -4.41
N MET A 45 3.32 23.29 -4.17
CA MET A 45 4.28 22.56 -3.33
C MET A 45 5.68 22.47 -3.95
N ALA A 46 5.78 22.48 -5.28
CA ALA A 46 7.03 22.37 -6.01
C ALA A 46 7.78 23.70 -6.16
N GLU A 47 7.16 24.84 -5.81
CA GLU A 47 7.79 26.15 -5.94
C GLU A 47 9.12 26.22 -5.17
N GLY A 48 10.18 26.66 -5.87
CA GLY A 48 11.52 26.78 -5.31
C GLY A 48 12.35 25.49 -5.30
N TYR A 49 11.83 24.38 -5.84
CA TYR A 49 12.58 23.13 -6.01
C TYR A 49 12.92 22.86 -7.48
N ASP A 50 14.17 22.44 -7.75
CA ASP A 50 14.59 21.98 -9.08
C ASP A 50 13.97 20.62 -9.45
N TYR A 51 13.54 19.86 -8.44
CA TYR A 51 12.85 18.59 -8.59
C TYR A 51 11.83 18.43 -7.46
N PHE A 52 10.63 17.98 -7.80
CA PHE A 52 9.59 17.67 -6.83
C PHE A 52 8.81 16.43 -7.26
N SER A 53 8.55 15.54 -6.31
CA SER A 53 7.75 14.34 -6.54
C SER A 53 6.88 14.05 -5.33
N VAL A 54 5.61 13.75 -5.59
CA VAL A 54 4.64 13.29 -4.60
C VAL A 54 4.25 11.85 -4.89
N ALA A 55 4.31 11.01 -3.86
CA ALA A 55 3.94 9.60 -3.90
C ALA A 55 3.03 9.22 -2.73
N GLY A 56 2.51 7.99 -2.76
CA GLY A 56 1.80 7.36 -1.63
C GLY A 56 0.63 8.17 -1.06
N LEU A 57 -0.30 8.57 -1.93
CA LEU A 57 -1.53 9.25 -1.53
C LEU A 57 -2.47 8.25 -0.82
N ASN A 58 -2.45 8.26 0.51
CA ASN A 58 -3.20 7.32 1.33
C ASN A 58 -4.14 8.07 2.27
N VAL A 59 -5.44 8.01 1.98
CA VAL A 59 -6.48 8.64 2.79
C VAL A 59 -6.90 7.72 3.95
N SER A 60 -7.08 8.31 5.13
CA SER A 60 -7.54 7.63 6.35
C SER A 60 -8.94 7.01 6.15
N PRO A 61 -9.30 5.95 6.91
CA PRO A 61 -10.60 5.29 6.76
C PRO A 61 -11.82 6.21 6.98
N ASP A 62 -11.68 7.27 7.77
CA ASP A 62 -12.71 8.29 7.98
C ASP A 62 -12.69 9.45 6.97
N ASN A 63 -11.85 9.35 5.92
CA ASN A 63 -11.67 10.33 4.84
C ASN A 63 -11.16 11.72 5.27
N LYS A 64 -10.59 11.85 6.48
CA LYS A 64 -10.15 13.14 7.03
C LYS A 64 -8.69 13.44 6.82
N ILE A 65 -7.80 12.46 6.96
CA ILE A 65 -6.36 12.68 6.94
C ILE A 65 -5.77 12.06 5.67
N LEU A 66 -4.98 12.85 4.93
CA LEU A 66 -4.18 12.38 3.82
C LEU A 66 -2.74 12.19 4.30
N ALA A 67 -2.23 10.97 4.21
CA ALA A 67 -0.79 10.71 4.22
C ALA A 67 -0.25 10.80 2.80
N TYR A 68 0.91 11.44 2.61
CA TYR A 68 1.59 11.52 1.31
C TYR A 68 3.10 11.69 1.47
N GLY A 69 3.86 11.08 0.57
CA GLY A 69 5.32 11.17 0.53
C GLY A 69 5.82 12.24 -0.42
N VAL A 70 6.86 12.98 -0.03
CA VAL A 70 7.54 13.98 -0.86
C VAL A 70 9.02 13.61 -1.03
N ASP A 71 9.53 13.70 -2.25
CA ASP A 71 10.95 13.62 -2.60
C ASP A 71 11.34 14.85 -3.43
N THR A 72 12.32 15.62 -2.93
CA THR A 72 12.80 16.85 -3.55
C THR A 72 14.18 16.71 -4.20
N VAL A 73 14.76 15.50 -4.18
CA VAL A 73 16.13 15.24 -4.67
C VAL A 73 16.23 14.03 -5.60
N SER A 74 15.09 13.47 -6.03
CA SER A 74 15.00 12.33 -6.95
C SER A 74 15.80 11.10 -6.49
N ARG A 75 15.80 10.83 -5.18
CA ARG A 75 16.47 9.65 -4.60
C ARG A 75 15.51 8.52 -4.24
N ARG A 76 14.22 8.68 -4.55
CA ARG A 76 13.13 7.78 -4.13
C ARG A 76 13.17 7.54 -2.62
N ARG A 77 13.59 8.56 -1.88
CA ARG A 77 13.69 8.57 -0.42
C ARG A 77 12.76 9.67 0.05
N TYR A 78 11.54 9.25 0.39
CA TYR A 78 10.46 10.17 0.65
C TYR A 78 10.38 10.51 2.14
N THR A 79 9.93 11.73 2.41
CA THR A 79 9.38 12.11 3.71
C THR A 79 7.86 12.06 3.63
N ILE A 80 7.22 11.32 4.53
CA ILE A 80 5.76 11.23 4.64
C ILE A 80 5.28 12.36 5.54
N TYR A 81 4.29 13.09 5.05
CA TYR A 81 3.56 14.13 5.76
C TYR A 81 2.09 13.73 5.89
N PHE A 82 1.40 14.38 6.84
CA PHE A 82 -0.03 14.19 7.07
C PHE A 82 -0.76 15.52 6.98
N LYS A 83 -1.83 15.56 6.19
CA LYS A 83 -2.68 16.74 6.00
C LYS A 83 -4.09 16.44 6.46
N ASP A 84 -4.64 17.29 7.32
CA ASP A 84 -6.07 17.28 7.61
C ASP A 84 -6.79 17.92 6.41
N MET A 85 -7.58 17.12 5.69
CA MET A 85 -8.32 17.58 4.51
C MET A 85 -9.59 18.38 4.86
N THR A 86 -10.00 18.39 6.13
CA THR A 86 -11.14 19.21 6.59
C THR A 86 -10.74 20.64 6.90
N THR A 87 -9.54 20.86 7.45
CA THR A 87 -8.99 22.21 7.71
C THR A 87 -8.04 22.69 6.62
N GLY A 88 -7.44 21.77 5.87
CA GLY A 88 -6.37 22.05 4.91
C GLY A 88 -4.98 22.15 5.54
N GLU A 89 -4.86 21.97 6.86
CA GLU A 89 -3.62 22.15 7.62
C GLU A 89 -2.75 20.89 7.60
N LEU A 90 -1.43 21.09 7.68
CA LEU A 90 -0.48 20.01 7.93
C LEU A 90 -0.43 19.68 9.41
N LEU A 91 -0.44 18.38 9.73
CA LEU A 91 -0.18 17.89 11.07
C LEU A 91 1.32 17.98 11.38
N GLY A 92 1.66 17.94 12.67
CA GLY A 92 3.05 18.01 13.13
C GLY A 92 3.88 16.75 12.87
N ASP A 93 3.25 15.65 12.46
CA ASP A 93 3.89 14.38 12.19
C ASP A 93 4.64 14.38 10.84
N GLU A 94 5.92 13.99 10.87
CA GLU A 94 6.79 13.87 9.69
C GLU A 94 7.68 12.63 9.79
N ILE A 95 7.62 11.74 8.79
CA ILE A 95 8.38 10.49 8.76
C ILE A 95 9.36 10.46 7.58
N SER A 96 10.65 10.61 7.85
CA SER A 96 11.69 10.61 6.81
C SER A 96 12.22 9.22 6.45
N ASN A 97 12.91 9.12 5.31
CA ASN A 97 13.62 7.92 4.83
C ASN A 97 12.69 6.71 4.57
N THR A 98 11.63 6.95 3.81
CA THR A 98 10.59 5.97 3.50
C THR A 98 10.46 5.68 2.00
N SER A 99 9.54 4.77 1.64
CA SER A 99 9.08 4.55 0.26
C SER A 99 7.99 5.55 -0.19
N GLY A 100 7.49 6.39 0.71
CA GLY A 100 6.57 7.49 0.40
C GLY A 100 5.08 7.19 0.59
N GLY A 101 4.69 5.99 1.01
CA GLY A 101 3.30 5.64 1.29
C GLY A 101 3.12 4.92 2.61
N VAL A 102 1.86 4.77 3.02
CA VAL A 102 1.45 4.10 4.26
C VAL A 102 0.27 3.16 4.05
N ALA A 103 0.15 2.18 4.95
CA ALA A 103 -1.07 1.39 5.12
C ALA A 103 -1.76 1.83 6.42
N TRP A 104 -2.97 2.39 6.29
CA TRP A 104 -3.79 2.79 7.43
C TRP A 104 -4.43 1.59 8.14
N ALA A 105 -4.29 1.54 9.46
CA ALA A 105 -5.19 0.76 10.31
C ALA A 105 -6.63 1.33 10.26
N ASN A 106 -7.59 0.63 10.86
CA ASN A 106 -9.00 1.04 10.89
C ASN A 106 -9.33 2.02 12.03
N ASP A 107 -8.35 2.41 12.85
CA ASP A 107 -8.54 3.30 13.99
C ASP A 107 -8.35 4.80 13.67
N ASN A 108 -8.12 5.12 12.38
CA ASN A 108 -7.89 6.48 11.85
C ASN A 108 -6.65 7.22 12.40
N LYS A 109 -5.76 6.53 13.10
CA LYS A 109 -4.57 7.16 13.71
C LYS A 109 -3.28 6.34 13.57
N THR A 110 -3.39 5.03 13.36
CA THR A 110 -2.22 4.15 13.26
C THR A 110 -1.92 3.86 11.80
N VAL A 111 -0.65 4.03 11.43
CA VAL A 111 -0.15 3.75 10.09
C VAL A 111 1.06 2.83 10.13
N PHE A 112 1.18 2.01 9.10
CA PHE A 112 2.34 1.17 8.86
C PHE A 112 3.06 1.69 7.62
N TYR A 113 4.38 1.77 7.67
CA TYR A 113 5.17 2.33 6.58
C TYR A 113 6.49 1.57 6.40
N THR A 114 7.04 1.69 5.20
CA THR A 114 8.33 1.08 4.87
C THR A 114 9.47 2.06 5.16
N LYS A 115 10.49 1.59 5.88
CA LYS A 115 11.73 2.31 6.14
C LYS A 115 12.88 1.67 5.38
N LYS A 116 13.73 2.52 4.80
CA LYS A 116 14.81 2.10 3.91
C LYS A 116 16.16 2.04 4.62
N ASP A 117 17.04 1.19 4.13
CA ASP A 117 18.46 1.31 4.42
C ASP A 117 18.99 2.65 3.85
N LYS A 118 19.84 3.34 4.61
CA LYS A 118 20.29 4.69 4.24
C LYS A 118 21.31 4.70 3.11
N VAL A 119 21.98 3.58 2.85
CA VAL A 119 23.07 3.49 1.87
C VAL A 119 22.58 2.85 0.58
N THR A 120 22.01 1.65 0.68
CA THR A 120 21.52 0.84 -0.43
C THR A 120 20.14 1.29 -0.93
N LEU A 121 19.38 2.04 -0.12
CA LEU A 121 18.00 2.46 -0.39
C LEU A 121 17.00 1.30 -0.52
N ARG A 122 17.41 0.07 -0.14
CA ARG A 122 16.56 -1.11 -0.05
C ARG A 122 15.49 -0.90 1.01
N SER A 123 14.26 -1.29 0.70
CA SER A 123 13.18 -1.34 1.69
C SER A 123 13.39 -2.55 2.60
N GLU A 124 13.75 -2.32 3.85
CA GLU A 124 14.17 -3.41 4.74
C GLU A 124 13.36 -3.52 6.03
N ARG A 125 12.64 -2.47 6.42
CA ARG A 125 11.84 -2.48 7.64
C ARG A 125 10.42 -2.06 7.39
N ILE A 126 9.50 -2.68 8.10
CA ILE A 126 8.15 -2.17 8.30
C ILE A 126 8.06 -1.60 9.72
N MET A 127 7.65 -0.35 9.79
CA MET A 127 7.51 0.42 11.01
C MET A 127 6.04 0.74 11.25
N LYS A 128 5.69 0.97 12.51
CA LYS A 128 4.37 1.46 12.92
C LYS A 128 4.51 2.82 13.59
N HIS A 129 3.71 3.76 13.12
CA HIS A 129 3.56 5.09 13.68
C HIS A 129 2.13 5.33 14.15
N VAL A 130 1.98 6.09 15.24
CA VAL A 130 0.69 6.54 15.76
C VAL A 130 0.71 8.06 15.72
N LEU A 131 -0.26 8.66 15.02
CA LEU A 131 -0.34 10.11 14.86
C LEU A 131 -0.32 10.84 16.21
N GLY A 132 0.42 11.95 16.25
CA GLY A 132 0.66 12.77 17.43
C GLY A 132 1.76 12.25 18.37
N MET A 133 2.39 11.11 18.05
CA MET A 133 3.57 10.62 18.78
C MET A 133 4.87 11.00 18.07
N ASN A 134 5.98 11.05 18.80
CA ASN A 134 7.28 11.29 18.17
C ASN A 134 7.67 10.09 17.30
N THR A 135 8.21 10.34 16.11
CA THR A 135 8.66 9.27 15.20
C THR A 135 9.84 8.47 15.74
N SER A 136 10.54 8.96 16.75
CA SER A 136 11.54 8.18 17.51
C SER A 136 10.92 7.05 18.33
N ASP A 137 9.62 7.13 18.66
CA ASP A 137 8.89 6.15 19.45
C ASP A 137 8.25 5.05 18.58
N ASP A 138 8.31 5.22 17.26
CA ASP A 138 7.81 4.27 16.27
C ASP A 138 8.37 2.86 16.52
N LYS A 139 7.51 1.86 16.33
CA LYS A 139 7.87 0.46 16.58
C LYS A 139 8.26 -0.23 15.28
N GLU A 140 9.39 -0.91 15.30
CA GLU A 140 9.73 -1.88 14.26
C GLU A 140 8.77 -3.07 14.38
N ILE A 141 8.07 -3.36 13.29
CA ILE A 141 7.10 -4.46 13.20
C ILE A 141 7.72 -5.66 12.49
N PHE A 142 8.57 -5.39 11.51
CA PHE A 142 9.23 -6.42 10.74
C PHE A 142 10.56 -5.89 10.17
N PHE A 143 11.56 -6.77 10.12
CA PHE A 143 12.85 -6.52 9.49
C PHE A 143 13.19 -7.66 8.52
N GLU A 144 13.40 -7.32 7.25
CA GLU A 144 13.87 -8.25 6.23
C GLU A 144 15.40 -8.34 6.29
N ALA A 145 15.86 -9.36 7.00
CA ALA A 145 17.29 -9.62 7.21
C ALA A 145 17.99 -10.17 5.96
N ASP A 146 17.27 -10.78 5.02
CA ASP A 146 17.86 -11.21 3.75
C ASP A 146 17.96 -10.00 2.80
N GLU A 147 19.18 -9.56 2.54
CA GLU A 147 19.45 -8.38 1.70
C GLU A 147 19.04 -8.55 0.24
N THR A 148 18.72 -9.78 -0.21
CA THR A 148 18.19 -10.04 -1.55
C THR A 148 16.69 -9.72 -1.67
N PHE A 149 15.98 -9.59 -0.55
CA PHE A 149 14.56 -9.28 -0.51
C PHE A 149 14.31 -7.80 -0.24
N SER A 150 13.17 -7.29 -0.69
CA SER A 150 12.62 -6.01 -0.25
C SER A 150 11.28 -6.21 0.41
N THR A 151 11.02 -5.49 1.49
CA THR A 151 9.74 -5.54 2.20
C THR A 151 8.83 -4.35 1.89
N PHE A 152 7.52 -4.57 1.92
CA PHE A 152 6.48 -3.57 1.70
C PHE A 152 5.26 -3.86 2.56
N VAL A 153 4.40 -2.86 2.74
CA VAL A 153 3.15 -3.00 3.49
C VAL A 153 1.99 -2.37 2.72
N TYR A 154 0.84 -3.04 2.72
CA TYR A 154 -0.39 -2.56 2.12
C TYR A 154 -1.60 -3.01 2.92
N LYS A 155 -2.78 -2.54 2.52
CA LYS A 155 -4.07 -2.94 3.09
C LYS A 155 -4.87 -3.66 2.03
N THR A 156 -5.50 -4.77 2.39
CA THR A 156 -6.36 -5.53 1.46
C THR A 156 -7.50 -4.67 0.96
N LYS A 157 -8.01 -4.98 -0.22
CA LYS A 157 -9.08 -4.18 -0.84
C LYS A 157 -10.39 -4.26 -0.06
N SER A 158 -10.61 -5.37 0.67
CA SER A 158 -11.69 -5.52 1.64
C SER A 158 -11.53 -4.66 2.90
N LYS A 159 -10.40 -3.95 3.06
CA LYS A 159 -10.01 -3.13 4.21
C LYS A 159 -9.88 -3.89 5.54
N LYS A 160 -9.92 -5.23 5.50
CA LYS A 160 -9.95 -6.08 6.70
C LYS A 160 -8.56 -6.39 7.23
N TYR A 161 -7.56 -6.54 6.36
CA TYR A 161 -6.22 -6.94 6.75
C TYR A 161 -5.16 -5.95 6.27
N LEU A 162 -4.15 -5.75 7.10
CA LEU A 162 -2.85 -5.21 6.71
C LEU A 162 -1.98 -6.39 6.28
N ILE A 163 -1.23 -6.21 5.20
CA ILE A 163 -0.34 -7.22 4.64
C ILE A 163 1.08 -6.67 4.61
N ILE A 164 2.03 -7.42 5.18
CA ILE A 164 3.46 -7.23 4.97
C ILE A 164 3.91 -8.27 3.96
N GLY A 165 4.52 -7.81 2.87
CA GLY A 165 5.16 -8.67 1.88
C GLY A 165 6.67 -8.53 1.95
N SER A 166 7.37 -9.63 1.68
CA SER A 166 8.79 -9.67 1.37
C SER A 166 8.97 -10.36 0.04
N SER A 167 9.58 -9.68 -0.91
CA SER A 167 9.69 -10.16 -2.29
C SER A 167 11.12 -10.08 -2.81
N HIS A 168 11.49 -11.10 -3.57
CA HIS A 168 12.68 -11.22 -4.40
C HIS A 168 12.24 -11.79 -5.76
N ILE A 169 13.13 -11.81 -6.76
CA ILE A 169 12.85 -12.17 -8.17
C ILE A 169 12.00 -13.45 -8.33
N LEU A 170 12.21 -14.46 -7.47
CA LEU A 170 11.59 -15.78 -7.60
C LEU A 170 10.91 -16.29 -6.32
N SER A 171 10.83 -15.47 -5.27
CA SER A 171 10.34 -15.94 -3.99
C SER A 171 9.65 -14.81 -3.23
N ASP A 172 8.53 -15.15 -2.60
CA ASP A 172 7.79 -14.24 -1.75
C ASP A 172 7.47 -14.84 -0.37
N GLU A 173 7.20 -13.96 0.59
CA GLU A 173 6.54 -14.30 1.86
C GLU A 173 5.57 -13.18 2.23
N TYR A 174 4.34 -13.55 2.60
CA TYR A 174 3.33 -12.60 3.05
C TYR A 174 2.89 -12.90 4.46
N ARG A 175 2.62 -11.83 5.20
CA ARG A 175 2.12 -11.85 6.57
C ARG A 175 0.90 -10.95 6.68
N PHE A 176 -0.06 -11.29 7.52
CA PHE A 176 -1.29 -10.53 7.69
C PHE A 176 -1.60 -10.21 9.16
N LEU A 177 -2.28 -9.09 9.37
CA LEU A 177 -2.81 -8.65 10.66
C LEU A 177 -4.20 -8.02 10.45
N ASP A 178 -5.15 -8.25 11.36
CA ASP A 178 -6.45 -7.56 11.32
C ASP A 178 -6.23 -6.04 11.44
N ALA A 179 -6.65 -5.28 10.42
CA ALA A 179 -6.51 -3.83 10.38
C ALA A 179 -7.33 -3.13 11.48
N GLY A 180 -8.34 -3.81 12.05
CA GLY A 180 -9.10 -3.39 13.22
C GLY A 180 -8.36 -3.55 14.56
N ASN A 181 -7.27 -4.32 14.59
CA ASN A 181 -6.43 -4.50 15.77
C ASN A 181 -4.94 -4.24 15.42
N PRO A 182 -4.53 -2.98 15.24
CA PRO A 182 -3.16 -2.63 14.84
C PRO A 182 -2.07 -2.88 15.89
N TYR A 183 -2.43 -3.47 17.03
CA TYR A 183 -1.53 -3.88 18.09
C TYR A 183 -1.40 -5.41 18.21
N GLY A 184 -2.11 -6.17 17.37
CA GLY A 184 -1.93 -7.62 17.28
C GLY A 184 -0.62 -8.00 16.59
N GLU A 185 -0.43 -9.31 16.45
CA GLU A 185 0.76 -9.89 15.83
C GLU A 185 0.49 -10.28 14.38
N PHE A 186 1.49 -10.05 13.51
CA PHE A 186 1.43 -10.50 12.13
C PHE A 186 1.60 -12.01 12.03
N GLN A 187 0.68 -12.67 11.34
CA GLN A 187 0.69 -14.10 11.07
C GLN A 187 1.22 -14.37 9.66
N ILE A 188 2.03 -15.41 9.48
CA ILE A 188 2.52 -15.81 8.16
C ILE A 188 1.40 -16.50 7.38
N ILE A 189 1.23 -16.14 6.10
CA ILE A 189 0.29 -16.81 5.20
C ILE A 189 0.87 -18.16 4.77
N GLN A 190 2.03 -18.13 4.11
CA GLN A 190 2.82 -19.30 3.74
C GLN A 190 4.30 -19.00 4.01
N PRO A 191 5.00 -19.82 4.81
CA PRO A 191 6.44 -19.66 5.00
C PRO A 191 7.19 -19.60 3.67
N ARG A 192 8.22 -18.75 3.60
CA ARG A 192 9.04 -18.59 2.40
C ARG A 192 9.55 -19.93 1.87
N GLU A 193 9.42 -20.12 0.56
CA GLU A 193 10.00 -21.24 -0.16
C GLU A 193 10.76 -20.75 -1.40
N LYS A 194 11.84 -21.46 -1.72
CA LYS A 194 12.63 -21.15 -2.91
C LYS A 194 11.79 -21.39 -4.16
N ASP A 195 11.84 -20.45 -5.09
CA ASP A 195 11.16 -20.49 -6.39
C ASP A 195 9.61 -20.50 -6.28
N LEU A 196 9.06 -20.18 -5.10
CA LEU A 196 7.62 -19.98 -4.87
C LEU A 196 7.28 -18.50 -4.87
N GLU A 197 6.66 -18.06 -5.96
CA GLU A 197 6.12 -16.72 -6.12
C GLU A 197 4.64 -16.75 -5.82
N TYR A 198 4.18 -15.75 -5.07
CA TYR A 198 2.76 -15.54 -4.87
C TYR A 198 2.39 -14.09 -4.58
N SER A 199 1.12 -13.74 -4.74
CA SER A 199 0.56 -12.48 -4.27
C SER A 199 -0.81 -12.71 -3.65
N VAL A 200 -1.18 -11.87 -2.68
CA VAL A 200 -2.36 -12.10 -1.84
C VAL A 200 -3.29 -10.90 -1.82
N ASP A 201 -4.59 -11.15 -1.94
CA ASP A 201 -5.63 -10.23 -1.48
C ASP A 201 -6.70 -11.02 -0.72
N HIS A 202 -7.65 -10.31 -0.11
CA HIS A 202 -8.62 -10.90 0.79
C HIS A 202 -10.05 -10.55 0.38
N TYR A 203 -10.95 -11.53 0.45
CA TYR A 203 -12.38 -11.31 0.36
C TYR A 203 -13.21 -12.39 1.06
N GLY A 204 -14.26 -11.99 1.78
CA GLY A 204 -15.08 -12.90 2.58
C GLY A 204 -14.27 -13.55 3.69
N ASP A 205 -14.24 -14.87 3.71
CA ASP A 205 -13.50 -15.68 4.70
C ASP A 205 -12.22 -16.30 4.11
N HIS A 206 -11.73 -15.79 2.97
CA HIS A 206 -10.62 -16.38 2.23
C HIS A 206 -9.58 -15.35 1.81
N PHE A 207 -8.33 -15.81 1.77
CA PHE A 207 -7.29 -15.20 0.96
C PHE A 207 -7.32 -15.78 -0.45
N TYR A 208 -7.11 -14.92 -1.43
CA TYR A 208 -6.97 -15.26 -2.85
C TYR A 208 -5.51 -15.08 -3.22
N ILE A 209 -4.96 -16.08 -3.91
CA ILE A 209 -3.53 -16.26 -4.07
C ILE A 209 -3.23 -16.51 -5.53
N ARG A 210 -2.60 -15.54 -6.19
CA ARG A 210 -1.98 -15.79 -7.50
C ARG A 210 -0.61 -16.39 -7.25
N THR A 211 -0.31 -17.56 -7.80
CA THR A 211 0.93 -18.28 -7.49
C THR A 211 1.44 -19.12 -8.66
N ASN A 212 2.76 -19.37 -8.67
CA ASN A 212 3.42 -20.33 -9.57
C ASN A 212 3.49 -21.77 -8.98
N TYR A 213 2.80 -22.03 -7.86
CA TYR A 213 2.78 -23.33 -7.18
C TYR A 213 2.44 -24.49 -8.12
N ASP A 214 3.11 -25.63 -7.92
CA ASP A 214 2.94 -26.87 -8.68
C ASP A 214 3.24 -26.72 -10.18
N GLU A 215 4.43 -26.16 -10.46
CA GLU A 215 4.97 -25.91 -11.81
C GLU A 215 4.10 -24.99 -12.70
N ALA A 216 3.24 -24.17 -12.10
CA ALA A 216 2.37 -23.23 -12.80
C ALA A 216 3.14 -22.00 -13.30
N LYS A 217 4.00 -22.16 -14.32
CA LYS A 217 4.87 -21.09 -14.86
C LYS A 217 4.11 -19.85 -15.35
N ASN A 218 2.89 -20.04 -15.84
CA ASN A 218 2.00 -18.94 -16.24
C ASN A 218 1.07 -18.47 -15.12
N PHE A 219 1.35 -18.88 -13.89
CA PHE A 219 0.58 -18.66 -12.68
C PHE A 219 -0.84 -19.24 -12.74
N LYS A 220 -1.41 -19.44 -11.55
CA LYS A 220 -2.80 -19.82 -11.34
C LYS A 220 -3.39 -19.00 -10.20
N LEU A 221 -4.71 -18.94 -10.12
CA LEU A 221 -5.41 -18.32 -8.99
C LEU A 221 -5.95 -19.41 -8.09
N MET A 222 -5.54 -19.38 -6.82
CA MET A 222 -6.00 -20.26 -5.77
C MET A 222 -6.69 -19.44 -4.68
N LYS A 223 -7.35 -20.12 -3.74
CA LYS A 223 -7.79 -19.52 -2.47
C LYS A 223 -7.50 -20.44 -1.31
N THR A 224 -7.45 -19.85 -0.12
CA THR A 224 -7.29 -20.57 1.15
C THR A 224 -8.13 -19.90 2.23
N PRO A 225 -8.67 -20.67 3.19
CA PRO A 225 -9.33 -20.08 4.37
C PRO A 225 -8.38 -19.18 5.16
N VAL A 226 -8.90 -18.09 5.74
CA VAL A 226 -8.09 -17.16 6.56
C VAL A 226 -7.53 -17.79 7.84
N ASP A 227 -8.11 -18.90 8.30
CA ASP A 227 -7.69 -19.63 9.50
C ASP A 227 -6.74 -20.82 9.20
N ASN A 228 -6.55 -21.15 7.92
CA ASN A 228 -5.69 -22.24 7.46
C ASN A 228 -4.99 -21.81 6.16
N THR A 229 -3.97 -20.96 6.29
CA THR A 229 -3.42 -20.20 5.16
C THR A 229 -2.31 -20.90 4.37
N THR A 230 -1.75 -21.99 4.90
CA THR A 230 -0.60 -22.65 4.27
C THR A 230 -0.99 -23.36 2.98
N LYS A 231 -0.01 -23.54 2.08
CA LYS A 231 -0.21 -24.01 0.71
C LYS A 231 -0.90 -25.37 0.57
N GLU A 232 -0.86 -26.20 1.61
CA GLU A 232 -1.57 -27.48 1.65
C GLU A 232 -3.10 -27.31 1.62
N ASN A 233 -3.60 -26.14 1.99
CA ASN A 233 -5.01 -25.78 2.00
C ASN A 233 -5.42 -24.98 0.77
N TRP A 234 -4.49 -24.69 -0.14
CA TRP A 234 -4.79 -23.89 -1.32
C TRP A 234 -5.58 -24.72 -2.33
N VAL A 235 -6.70 -24.15 -2.79
CA VAL A 235 -7.57 -24.77 -3.78
C VAL A 235 -7.68 -23.88 -5.01
N ASP A 236 -7.53 -24.48 -6.19
CA ASP A 236 -7.63 -23.77 -7.47
C ASP A 236 -9.01 -23.10 -7.64
N ILE A 237 -8.99 -21.84 -8.10
CA ILE A 237 -10.15 -21.12 -8.65
C ILE A 237 -10.01 -21.01 -10.16
N ILE A 238 -8.85 -20.51 -10.62
CA ILE A 238 -8.49 -20.44 -12.03
C ILE A 238 -7.23 -21.29 -12.18
N PRO A 239 -7.33 -22.49 -12.77
CA PRO A 239 -6.19 -23.39 -12.91
C PRO A 239 -5.15 -22.83 -13.89
N HIS A 240 -3.94 -23.40 -13.81
CA HIS A 240 -2.84 -23.09 -14.74
C HIS A 240 -3.22 -23.39 -16.20
N ARG A 241 -2.68 -22.58 -17.11
CA ARG A 241 -2.81 -22.75 -18.57
C ARG A 241 -1.47 -22.49 -19.24
N ASP A 242 -1.03 -23.39 -20.11
CA ASP A 242 0.27 -23.32 -20.79
C ASP A 242 0.38 -22.15 -21.79
N ASP A 243 -0.76 -21.64 -22.26
CA ASP A 243 -0.87 -20.61 -23.30
C ASP A 243 -1.38 -19.25 -22.78
N VAL A 244 -1.69 -19.12 -21.48
CA VAL A 244 -2.22 -17.89 -20.88
C VAL A 244 -1.48 -17.53 -19.60
N LEU A 245 -0.71 -16.44 -19.65
CA LEU A 245 -0.11 -15.81 -18.47
C LEU A 245 -1.19 -15.07 -17.65
N LEU A 246 -1.39 -15.49 -16.40
CA LEU A 246 -2.14 -14.72 -15.42
C LEU A 246 -1.20 -13.70 -14.78
N GLU A 247 -1.29 -12.41 -15.12
CA GLU A 247 -0.40 -11.37 -14.59
C GLU A 247 -0.83 -10.82 -13.22
N GLY A 248 -2.13 -10.83 -12.93
CA GLY A 248 -2.67 -10.25 -11.71
C GLY A 248 -4.16 -10.55 -11.55
N PHE A 249 -4.73 -10.10 -10.45
CA PHE A 249 -6.17 -10.19 -10.19
C PHE A 249 -6.61 -9.00 -9.33
N GLU A 250 -7.90 -8.69 -9.39
CA GLU A 250 -8.54 -7.62 -8.63
C GLU A 250 -9.86 -8.17 -8.10
N ILE A 251 -10.13 -7.99 -6.80
CA ILE A 251 -11.36 -8.49 -6.19
C ILE A 251 -12.38 -7.35 -6.06
N PHE A 252 -13.64 -7.64 -6.36
CA PHE A 252 -14.79 -6.79 -6.09
C PHE A 252 -15.86 -7.59 -5.35
N LYS A 253 -16.84 -6.89 -4.75
CA LYS A 253 -17.88 -7.55 -3.94
C LYS A 253 -18.62 -8.68 -4.71
N ASN A 254 -18.78 -8.52 -6.02
CA ASN A 254 -19.52 -9.44 -6.86
C ASN A 254 -18.69 -10.03 -8.01
N TYR A 255 -17.37 -9.79 -8.07
CA TYR A 255 -16.49 -10.20 -9.16
C TYR A 255 -15.08 -10.54 -8.67
#